data_AF-A0A856MBN6-F1
#
_entry.id   AF-A0A856MBN6-F1
#
_cell.length_a   1.000
_cell.length_b   1.000
_cell.length_c   1.000
_cell.angle_alpha   90.00
_cell.angle_beta   90.00
_cell.angle_gamma   90.00
#
_symmetry.space_group_name_H-M   'P 1'
#
loop_
_entity.id
_entity.type
_entity.pdbx_description
1 polymer ?
#
loop_
_entity_poly.entity_id
_entity_poly.type
_entity_poly.pdbx_seq_one_letter_code
_entity_poly.pdbx_strand_id
1 'polypeptide(L)'
;MFISPMLLESTKEPFDDDSYISELKFDGIRIVLSKFNNHIKLYTRHNNEVSSKFPELLNLDVPDGTVLDGEIIVTGADGSPDFEAVMERFMSNKSPHKIVYCIFDVIYSNGQSIASNPLTQRKEVLKGLEINHPNAFVLEGIKGNGVSYFNMVKEKGLEGIVLKKANSVYEIGKRSKNWIKVINYDFTEVLIIGYTRKDIKFLLSYQDGTPAGMMEFMPKSERHKFHSMKKLKSETEDFVFVEPVSCKVKHRFMTKHGKLRLPSFVSWRE
;
A
#
# COMPACT_ATOMS: atom_id res chain seq x y z
N MET A 1 -20.21 -6.10 9.91
CA MET A 1 -19.68 -7.45 9.57
C MET A 1 -18.28 -7.27 8.98
N PHE A 2 -17.32 -8.11 9.35
CA PHE A 2 -15.99 -8.08 8.72
C PHE A 2 -15.92 -9.04 7.53
N ILE A 3 -15.31 -8.59 6.44
CA ILE A 3 -14.94 -9.43 5.29
C ILE A 3 -13.43 -9.32 5.09
N SER A 4 -12.75 -10.46 5.00
CA SER A 4 -11.31 -10.49 4.75
C SER A 4 -11.00 -9.99 3.33
N PRO A 5 -10.16 -8.95 3.16
CA PRO A 5 -9.93 -8.37 1.84
C PRO A 5 -9.18 -9.32 0.89
N MET A 6 -9.50 -9.22 -0.40
CA MET A 6 -8.75 -9.85 -1.50
C MET A 6 -7.37 -9.18 -1.65
N LEU A 7 -6.30 -9.97 -1.71
CA LEU A 7 -4.92 -9.48 -1.79
C LEU A 7 -4.41 -9.48 -3.24
N LEU A 8 -3.44 -8.60 -3.50
CA LEU A 8 -2.88 -8.38 -4.83
C LEU A 8 -1.71 -9.32 -5.11
N GLU A 9 -1.65 -9.92 -6.30
CA GLU A 9 -0.41 -10.48 -6.85
C GLU A 9 0.54 -9.36 -7.30
N SER A 10 1.84 -9.63 -7.45
CA SER A 10 2.81 -8.62 -7.94
C SER A 10 3.44 -9.01 -9.25
N THR A 11 3.61 -8.03 -10.14
CA THR A 11 4.47 -8.12 -11.33
C THR A 11 5.54 -7.03 -11.30
N LYS A 12 6.59 -7.18 -12.12
CA LYS A 12 7.66 -6.19 -12.26
C LYS A 12 7.28 -5.06 -13.21
N GLU A 13 6.72 -5.42 -14.37
CA GLU A 13 6.40 -4.49 -15.45
C GLU A 13 4.89 -4.40 -15.66
N PRO A 14 4.36 -3.21 -16.02
CA PRO A 14 2.98 -3.09 -16.45
C PRO A 14 2.76 -3.78 -17.79
N PHE A 15 1.50 -4.02 -18.13
CA PHE A 15 1.11 -4.56 -19.43
C PHE A 15 -0.22 -3.95 -19.88
N ASP A 16 -0.45 -3.94 -21.19
CA ASP A 16 -1.72 -3.53 -21.78
C ASP A 16 -2.56 -4.76 -22.12
N ASP A 17 -3.78 -4.78 -21.59
CA ASP A 17 -4.80 -5.78 -21.89
C ASP A 17 -6.18 -5.16 -21.61
N ASP A 18 -7.02 -5.07 -22.64
CA ASP A 18 -8.36 -4.46 -22.57
C ASP A 18 -9.35 -5.24 -21.69
N SER A 19 -9.00 -6.46 -21.29
CA SER A 19 -9.75 -7.23 -20.30
C SER A 19 -9.41 -6.86 -18.85
N TYR A 20 -8.52 -5.90 -18.63
CA TYR A 20 -8.18 -5.35 -17.32
C TYR A 20 -8.67 -3.92 -17.15
N ILE A 21 -8.87 -3.54 -15.89
CA ILE A 21 -9.12 -2.17 -15.43
C ILE A 21 -7.87 -1.73 -14.66
N SER A 22 -7.28 -0.64 -15.10
CA SER A 22 -6.13 0.03 -14.47
C SER A 22 -6.61 1.04 -13.44
N GLU A 23 -6.12 0.90 -12.22
CA GLU A 23 -6.47 1.77 -11.09
C GLU A 23 -5.23 2.29 -10.41
N LEU A 24 -5.30 3.52 -9.88
CA LEU A 24 -4.22 4.06 -9.04
C LEU A 24 -4.06 3.16 -7.81
N LYS A 25 -2.83 2.77 -7.53
CA LYS A 25 -2.50 2.13 -6.26
C LYS A 25 -2.34 3.23 -5.21
N PHE A 26 -3.32 3.35 -4.32
CA PHE A 26 -3.23 4.24 -3.17
C PHE A 26 -2.26 3.68 -2.11
N ASP A 27 -1.55 4.61 -1.48
CA ASP A 27 -0.58 4.33 -0.42
C ASP A 27 -1.13 4.83 0.92
N GLY A 28 -1.83 3.95 1.62
CA GLY A 28 -2.51 4.32 2.86
C GLY A 28 -2.84 3.13 3.73
N ILE A 29 -4.05 3.16 4.30
CA ILE A 29 -4.54 2.10 5.18
C ILE A 29 -5.80 1.50 4.58
N ARG A 30 -5.72 0.24 4.18
CA ARG A 30 -6.87 -0.51 3.67
C ARG A 30 -7.96 -0.67 4.73
N ILE A 31 -9.17 -0.24 4.37
CA ILE A 31 -10.35 -0.27 5.22
C ILE A 31 -11.52 -0.96 4.51
N VAL A 32 -12.12 -1.90 5.23
CA VAL A 32 -13.42 -2.48 4.90
C VAL A 32 -14.48 -1.75 5.71
N LEU A 33 -15.36 -1.01 5.03
CA LEU A 33 -16.51 -0.35 5.63
C LEU A 33 -17.72 -1.29 5.52
N SER A 34 -18.44 -1.49 6.62
CA SER A 34 -19.62 -2.34 6.66
C SER A 34 -20.77 -1.61 7.35
N LYS A 35 -21.93 -1.49 6.68
CA LYS A 35 -23.16 -0.94 7.25
C LYS A 35 -24.21 -2.04 7.40
N PHE A 36 -24.58 -2.36 8.64
CA PHE A 36 -25.65 -3.30 8.96
C PHE A 36 -26.41 -2.81 10.19
N ASN A 37 -27.73 -3.05 10.23
CA ASN A 37 -28.61 -2.55 11.28
C ASN A 37 -28.49 -1.02 11.44
N ASN A 38 -28.29 -0.30 10.33
CA ASN A 38 -28.01 1.14 10.26
C ASN A 38 -26.75 1.60 11.01
N HIS A 39 -25.83 0.68 11.35
CA HIS A 39 -24.56 1.00 12.00
C HIS A 39 -23.39 0.75 11.07
N ILE A 40 -22.56 1.78 10.88
CA ILE A 40 -21.30 1.67 10.15
C ILE A 40 -20.19 1.21 11.09
N LYS A 41 -19.42 0.22 10.64
CA LYS A 41 -18.17 -0.22 11.25
C LYS A 41 -17.05 -0.24 10.23
N LEU A 42 -15.85 0.14 10.67
CA LEU A 42 -14.65 0.16 9.85
C LEU A 42 -13.67 -0.88 10.35
N TYR A 43 -13.12 -1.68 9.46
CA TYR A 43 -12.16 -2.72 9.79
C TYR A 43 -10.89 -2.58 8.98
N THR A 44 -9.74 -2.74 9.66
CA THR A 44 -8.47 -2.92 8.95
C THR A 44 -8.43 -4.27 8.23
N ARG A 45 -7.46 -4.45 7.32
CA ARG A 45 -7.16 -5.75 6.68
C ARG A 45 -6.95 -6.94 7.64
N HIS A 46 -6.70 -6.67 8.93
CA HIS A 46 -6.45 -7.68 9.96
C HIS A 46 -7.62 -7.86 10.94
N ASN A 47 -8.83 -7.44 10.58
CA ASN A 47 -10.04 -7.53 11.41
C ASN A 47 -9.99 -6.71 12.71
N ASN A 48 -9.16 -5.68 12.78
CA ASN A 48 -9.25 -4.71 13.87
C ASN A 48 -10.35 -3.70 13.56
N GLU A 49 -11.36 -3.60 14.42
CA GLU A 49 -12.37 -2.53 14.33
C GLU A 49 -11.72 -1.19 14.68
N VAL A 50 -11.84 -0.21 13.78
CA VAL A 50 -11.21 1.12 13.88
C VAL A 50 -12.21 2.25 13.68
N SER A 51 -13.50 1.99 13.91
CA SER A 51 -14.59 2.96 13.76
C SER A 51 -14.33 4.28 14.50
N SER A 52 -13.82 4.20 15.74
CA SER A 52 -13.51 5.37 16.57
C SER A 52 -12.33 6.20 16.07
N LYS A 53 -11.51 5.67 15.15
CA LYS A 53 -10.41 6.41 14.53
C LYS A 53 -10.91 7.30 13.40
N PHE A 54 -12.03 6.97 12.76
CA PHE A 54 -12.55 7.71 11.61
C PHE A 54 -14.05 8.01 11.78
N PRO A 55 -14.44 8.77 12.83
CA PRO A 55 -15.84 9.12 13.08
C PRO A 55 -16.50 9.84 11.89
N GLU A 56 -15.72 10.56 11.08
CA GLU A 56 -16.16 11.26 9.87
C GLU A 56 -16.68 10.35 8.76
N LEU A 57 -16.52 9.02 8.85
CA LEU A 57 -17.08 8.06 7.89
C LEU A 57 -18.31 7.32 8.43
N LEU A 58 -18.70 7.55 9.70
CA LEU A 58 -19.81 6.84 10.32
C LEU A 58 -21.19 7.35 9.89
N ASN A 59 -21.23 8.47 9.19
CA ASN A 59 -22.40 9.09 8.56
C ASN A 59 -22.41 8.91 7.03
N LEU A 60 -21.57 8.02 6.47
CA LEU A 60 -21.56 7.77 5.04
C LEU A 60 -22.94 7.25 4.57
N ASP A 61 -23.54 7.96 3.63
CA ASP A 61 -24.88 7.63 3.14
C ASP A 61 -24.81 6.50 2.11
N VAL A 62 -24.95 5.27 2.60
CA VAL A 62 -25.07 4.05 1.79
C VAL A 62 -26.22 3.20 2.32
N PRO A 63 -26.87 2.34 1.51
CA PRO A 63 -27.92 1.45 1.97
C PRO A 63 -27.46 0.49 3.08
N ASP A 64 -28.38 0.09 3.96
CA ASP A 64 -28.09 -0.95 4.94
C ASP A 64 -27.79 -2.30 4.26
N GLY A 65 -26.88 -3.07 4.83
CA GLY A 65 -26.39 -4.30 4.22
C GLY A 65 -25.32 -4.09 3.14
N THR A 66 -24.58 -2.97 3.19
CA THR A 66 -23.49 -2.64 2.27
C THR A 66 -22.13 -2.96 2.87
N VAL A 67 -21.21 -3.51 2.06
CA VAL A 67 -19.79 -3.67 2.41
C VAL A 67 -18.93 -3.08 1.30
N LEU A 68 -18.08 -2.12 1.63
CA LEU A 68 -17.15 -1.44 0.73
C LEU A 68 -15.70 -1.83 1.06
N ASP A 69 -14.87 -1.87 0.03
CA ASP A 69 -13.41 -2.04 0.15
C ASP A 69 -12.72 -0.83 -0.47
N GLY A 70 -11.77 -0.27 0.29
CA GLY A 70 -11.12 0.98 -0.07
C GLY A 70 -9.85 1.22 0.72
N GLU A 71 -9.18 2.31 0.38
CA GLU A 71 -7.98 2.77 1.05
C GLU A 71 -8.25 4.13 1.69
N ILE A 72 -7.91 4.30 2.97
CA ILE A 72 -7.84 5.63 3.58
C ILE A 72 -6.48 6.24 3.26
N ILE A 73 -6.49 7.45 2.71
CA ILE A 73 -5.31 8.26 2.45
C ILE A 73 -5.42 9.63 3.15
N VAL A 74 -4.29 10.30 3.28
CA VAL A 74 -4.20 11.74 3.54
C VAL A 74 -3.50 12.36 2.34
N THR A 75 -3.95 13.54 1.92
CA THR A 75 -3.30 14.30 0.84
C THR A 75 -2.59 15.53 1.40
N GLY A 76 -1.41 15.83 0.87
CA GLY A 76 -0.69 17.08 1.10
C GLY A 76 -1.37 18.29 0.48
N ALA A 77 -0.79 19.48 0.67
CA ALA A 77 -1.34 20.74 0.17
C ALA A 77 -1.41 20.80 -1.38
N ASP A 78 -0.57 20.04 -2.07
CA ASP A 78 -0.53 19.90 -3.52
C ASP A 78 -1.41 18.73 -4.05
N GLY A 79 -2.13 18.05 -3.15
CA GLY A 79 -2.96 16.89 -3.47
C GLY A 79 -2.20 15.55 -3.55
N SER A 80 -0.88 15.55 -3.33
CA SER A 80 -0.09 14.31 -3.33
C SER A 80 -0.41 13.42 -2.11
N PRO A 81 -0.44 12.08 -2.24
CA PRO A 81 -0.64 11.20 -1.07
C PRO A 81 0.51 11.31 -0.06
N ASP A 82 0.17 11.45 1.22
CA ASP A 82 1.12 11.56 2.33
C ASP A 82 0.96 10.37 3.29
N PHE A 83 1.82 9.36 3.09
CA PHE A 83 1.78 8.14 3.89
C PHE A 83 2.19 8.37 5.37
N GLU A 84 3.06 9.33 5.64
CA GLU A 84 3.45 9.63 7.03
C GLU A 84 2.27 10.28 7.77
N ALA A 85 1.58 11.21 7.11
CA ALA A 85 0.40 11.86 7.68
C ALA A 85 -0.75 10.89 7.94
N VAL A 86 -1.01 9.91 7.04
CA VAL A 86 -2.05 8.89 7.32
C VAL A 86 -1.67 7.99 8.49
N MET A 87 -0.38 7.68 8.67
CA MET A 87 0.09 6.92 9.84
C MET A 87 -0.06 7.72 11.13
N GLU A 88 0.32 9.00 11.15
CA GLU A 88 0.08 9.90 12.29
C GLU A 88 -1.41 9.98 12.63
N ARG A 89 -2.26 10.11 11.61
CA ARG A 89 -3.72 10.14 11.74
C ARG A 89 -4.30 8.86 12.30
N PHE A 90 -3.72 7.72 11.95
CA PHE A 90 -4.13 6.42 12.47
C PHE A 90 -3.68 6.21 13.92
N MET A 91 -2.50 6.70 14.29
CA MET A 91 -1.96 6.56 15.65
C MET A 91 -2.61 7.53 16.66
N SER A 92 -3.11 8.67 16.20
CA SER A 92 -3.70 9.71 17.07
C SER A 92 -5.05 10.21 16.57
N ASN A 93 -6.08 10.07 17.40
CA ASN A 93 -7.41 10.64 17.14
C ASN A 93 -7.43 12.19 17.20
N LYS A 94 -6.35 12.82 17.70
CA LYS A 94 -6.20 14.29 17.76
C LYS A 94 -5.47 14.86 16.56
N SER A 95 -5.06 14.02 15.60
CA SER A 95 -4.36 14.49 14.41
C SER A 95 -5.27 15.42 13.59
N PRO A 96 -4.75 16.56 13.10
CA PRO A 96 -5.51 17.51 12.29
C PRO A 96 -5.67 17.05 10.82
N HIS A 97 -5.02 15.94 10.44
CA HIS A 97 -4.99 15.47 9.06
C HIS A 97 -6.38 15.01 8.59
N LYS A 98 -6.85 15.61 7.50
CA LYS A 98 -8.10 15.21 6.85
C LYS A 98 -7.85 13.97 6.01
N ILE A 99 -8.73 12.99 6.15
CA ILE A 99 -8.67 11.75 5.38
C ILE A 99 -9.59 11.79 4.16
N VAL A 100 -9.26 10.96 3.18
CA VAL A 100 -10.18 10.56 2.10
C VAL A 100 -10.22 9.04 2.05
N TYR A 101 -11.42 8.47 2.08
CA TYR A 101 -11.66 7.05 1.85
C TYR A 101 -11.88 6.80 0.36
N CYS A 102 -10.85 6.29 -0.30
CA CYS A 102 -10.86 5.94 -1.71
C CYS A 102 -11.42 4.53 -1.90
N ILE A 103 -12.70 4.44 -2.23
CA ILE A 103 -13.46 3.19 -2.39
C ILE A 103 -13.23 2.64 -3.80
N PHE A 104 -12.80 1.39 -3.90
CA PHE A 104 -12.50 0.77 -5.20
C PHE A 104 -13.30 -0.52 -5.48
N ASP A 105 -14.08 -1.01 -4.51
CA ASP A 105 -14.98 -2.16 -4.72
C ASP A 105 -16.15 -2.17 -3.72
N VAL A 106 -17.18 -2.95 -4.06
CA VAL A 106 -18.36 -3.25 -3.22
C VAL A 106 -18.57 -4.76 -3.19
N ILE A 107 -18.61 -5.32 -1.99
CA ILE A 107 -18.64 -6.77 -1.76
C ILE A 107 -20.07 -7.23 -1.41
N TYR A 108 -20.83 -6.38 -0.73
CA TYR A 108 -22.25 -6.60 -0.40
C TYR A 108 -23.08 -5.39 -0.81
N SER A 109 -24.29 -5.66 -1.29
CA SER A 109 -25.32 -4.66 -1.60
C SER A 109 -26.68 -5.24 -1.22
N ASN A 110 -27.54 -4.41 -0.62
CA ASN A 110 -28.88 -4.80 -0.15
C ASN A 110 -28.89 -6.08 0.71
N GLY A 111 -27.88 -6.24 1.57
CA GLY A 111 -27.73 -7.38 2.47
C GLY A 111 -27.25 -8.68 1.80
N GLN A 112 -26.99 -8.67 0.49
CA GLN A 112 -26.54 -9.84 -0.26
C GLN A 112 -25.09 -9.70 -0.70
N SER A 113 -24.36 -10.81 -0.66
CA SER A 113 -23.00 -10.87 -1.22
C SER A 113 -23.06 -10.83 -2.74
N ILE A 114 -22.32 -9.91 -3.33
CA ILE A 114 -22.10 -9.82 -4.78
C ILE A 114 -20.65 -10.12 -5.15
N ALA A 115 -19.89 -10.71 -4.22
CA ALA A 115 -18.48 -11.08 -4.41
C ALA A 115 -18.28 -12.03 -5.61
N SER A 116 -19.25 -12.87 -5.93
CA SER A 116 -19.23 -13.77 -7.08
C SER A 116 -19.50 -13.09 -8.42
N ASN A 117 -19.94 -11.83 -8.42
CA ASN A 117 -20.21 -11.11 -9.66
C ASN A 117 -18.90 -10.61 -10.27
N PRO A 118 -18.81 -10.48 -11.61
CA PRO A 118 -17.71 -9.79 -12.29
C PRO A 118 -17.41 -8.40 -11.71
N LEU A 119 -16.13 -8.01 -11.68
CA LEU A 119 -15.68 -6.70 -11.20
C LEU A 119 -16.43 -5.55 -11.89
N THR A 120 -16.70 -5.64 -13.19
CA THR A 120 -17.48 -4.61 -13.91
C THR A 120 -18.86 -4.40 -13.32
N GLN A 121 -19.58 -5.48 -13.00
CA GLN A 121 -20.91 -5.40 -12.37
C GLN A 121 -20.82 -4.84 -10.95
N ARG A 122 -19.79 -5.21 -10.17
CA ARG A 122 -19.59 -4.62 -8.84
C ARG A 122 -19.30 -3.13 -8.94
N LYS A 123 -18.52 -2.68 -9.93
CA LYS A 123 -18.28 -1.24 -10.18
C LYS A 123 -19.54 -0.49 -10.60
N GLU A 124 -20.42 -1.10 -11.39
CA GLU A 124 -21.73 -0.51 -11.72
C GLU A 124 -22.59 -0.34 -10.47
N VAL A 125 -22.65 -1.36 -9.60
CA VAL A 125 -23.33 -1.26 -8.30
C VAL A 125 -22.71 -0.14 -7.44
N LEU A 126 -21.39 -0.10 -7.33
CA LEU A 126 -20.67 0.92 -6.56
C LEU A 126 -20.96 2.33 -7.07
N LYS A 127 -20.99 2.51 -8.39
CA LYS A 127 -21.35 3.79 -9.03
C LYS A 127 -22.79 4.18 -8.74
N GLY A 128 -23.72 3.23 -8.79
CA GLY A 128 -25.14 3.43 -8.47
C GLY A 128 -25.42 3.74 -7.00
N LEU A 129 -24.44 3.62 -6.09
CA LEU A 129 -24.59 4.10 -4.72
C LEU A 129 -24.51 5.63 -4.61
N GLU A 130 -24.06 6.33 -5.66
CA GLU A 130 -24.00 7.79 -5.74
C GLU A 130 -23.37 8.45 -4.49
N ILE A 131 -22.31 7.83 -3.96
CA ILE A 131 -21.67 8.25 -2.71
C ILE A 131 -21.13 9.68 -2.86
N ASN A 132 -21.84 10.62 -2.22
CA ASN A 132 -21.47 12.03 -2.19
C ASN A 132 -21.09 12.43 -0.75
N HIS A 133 -19.80 12.36 -0.44
CA HIS A 133 -19.30 12.64 0.91
C HIS A 133 -17.93 13.34 0.86
N PRO A 134 -17.68 14.39 1.66
CA PRO A 134 -16.43 15.17 1.59
C PRO A 134 -15.17 14.37 1.90
N ASN A 135 -15.31 13.24 2.60
CA ASN A 135 -14.21 12.34 2.96
C ASN A 135 -14.26 10.98 2.23
N ALA A 136 -15.02 10.85 1.16
CA ALA A 136 -15.05 9.61 0.38
C ALA A 136 -14.96 9.89 -1.12
N PHE A 137 -14.31 8.99 -1.84
CA PHE A 137 -14.12 9.08 -3.28
C PHE A 137 -14.25 7.69 -3.90
N VAL A 138 -15.07 7.54 -4.95
CA VAL A 138 -15.21 6.27 -5.68
C VAL A 138 -14.22 6.22 -6.84
N LEU A 139 -13.38 5.19 -6.85
CA LEU A 139 -12.40 4.95 -7.90
C LEU A 139 -13.02 4.14 -9.05
N GLU A 140 -13.28 4.80 -10.18
CA GLU A 140 -13.82 4.15 -11.38
C GLU A 140 -12.78 3.24 -12.06
N GLY A 141 -11.55 3.74 -12.25
CA GLY A 141 -10.50 3.08 -13.02
C GLY A 141 -10.63 3.29 -14.54
N ILE A 142 -9.60 2.89 -15.28
CA ILE A 142 -9.51 3.06 -16.74
C ILE A 142 -9.43 1.67 -17.37
N LYS A 143 -10.24 1.39 -18.40
CA LYS A 143 -10.13 0.13 -19.15
C LYS A 143 -8.81 0.08 -19.92
N GLY A 144 -8.08 -1.03 -19.81
CA GLY A 144 -6.77 -1.23 -20.45
C GLY A 144 -5.75 -0.18 -20.03
N ASN A 145 -4.89 0.23 -20.97
CA ASN A 145 -3.90 1.32 -20.81
C ASN A 145 -2.95 1.18 -19.61
N GLY A 146 -2.64 -0.05 -19.20
CA GLY A 146 -1.79 -0.28 -18.03
C GLY A 146 -0.41 0.35 -18.15
N VAL A 147 0.21 0.30 -19.33
CA VAL A 147 1.55 0.85 -19.55
C VAL A 147 1.53 2.38 -19.51
N SER A 148 0.67 3.01 -20.31
CA SER A 148 0.56 4.47 -20.38
C SER A 148 0.13 5.08 -19.05
N TYR A 149 -0.83 4.45 -18.36
CA TYR A 149 -1.28 4.91 -17.06
C TYR A 149 -0.19 4.78 -15.99
N PHE A 150 0.56 3.66 -15.99
CA PHE A 150 1.71 3.52 -15.08
C PHE A 150 2.76 4.60 -15.32
N ASN A 151 3.09 4.93 -16.57
CA ASN A 151 4.06 5.98 -16.88
C ASN A 151 3.63 7.35 -16.32
N MET A 152 2.37 7.74 -16.50
CA MET A 152 1.83 8.96 -15.90
C MET A 152 1.87 8.94 -14.36
N VAL A 153 1.58 7.79 -13.75
CA VAL A 153 1.68 7.59 -12.29
C VAL A 153 3.13 7.77 -11.82
N LYS A 154 4.12 7.29 -12.58
CA LYS A 154 5.54 7.52 -12.26
C LYS A 154 5.94 8.98 -12.37
N GLU A 155 5.52 9.67 -13.42
CA GLU A 155 5.81 11.10 -13.63
C GLU A 155 5.28 11.96 -12.47
N LYS A 156 4.19 11.52 -11.83
CA LYS A 156 3.60 12.16 -10.66
C LYS A 156 4.17 11.67 -9.33
N GLY A 157 5.16 10.77 -9.32
CA GLY A 157 5.75 10.22 -8.09
C GLY A 157 4.74 9.44 -7.24
N LEU A 158 3.78 8.75 -7.86
CA LEU A 158 2.74 7.99 -7.16
C LEU A 158 3.12 6.49 -7.06
N GLU A 159 2.55 5.78 -6.07
CA GLU A 159 3.00 4.44 -5.65
C GLU A 159 3.00 3.39 -6.76
N GLY A 160 2.07 3.49 -7.71
CA GLY A 160 1.94 2.55 -8.81
C GLY A 160 0.49 2.35 -9.21
N ILE A 161 0.22 1.21 -9.84
CA ILE A 161 -1.12 0.86 -10.32
C ILE A 161 -1.52 -0.54 -9.87
N VAL A 162 -2.82 -0.81 -9.93
CA VAL A 162 -3.41 -2.13 -9.82
C VAL A 162 -4.15 -2.44 -11.12
N LEU A 163 -3.75 -3.52 -11.78
CA LEU A 163 -4.41 -4.08 -12.95
C LEU A 163 -5.38 -5.16 -12.47
N LYS A 164 -6.69 -4.90 -12.60
CA LYS A 164 -7.74 -5.80 -12.15
C LYS A 164 -8.50 -6.41 -13.33
N LYS A 165 -8.53 -7.74 -13.45
CA LYS A 165 -9.26 -8.43 -14.53
C LYS A 165 -10.76 -8.10 -14.44
N ALA A 166 -11.33 -7.52 -15.49
CA ALA A 166 -12.68 -6.97 -15.53
C ALA A 166 -13.78 -8.01 -15.22
N ASN A 167 -13.59 -9.26 -15.65
CA ASN A 167 -14.53 -10.35 -15.40
C ASN A 167 -14.23 -11.18 -14.14
N SER A 168 -13.27 -10.77 -13.31
CA SER A 168 -12.91 -11.52 -12.10
C SER A 168 -13.89 -11.32 -10.94
N VAL A 169 -14.11 -12.39 -10.19
CA VAL A 169 -14.82 -12.38 -8.90
C VAL A 169 -13.93 -11.80 -7.80
N TYR A 170 -14.53 -11.39 -6.69
CA TYR A 170 -13.82 -10.98 -5.47
C TYR A 170 -13.45 -12.22 -4.64
N GLU A 171 -12.15 -12.53 -4.55
CA GLU A 171 -11.65 -13.71 -3.81
C GLU A 171 -11.36 -13.37 -2.34
N ILE A 172 -12.40 -13.50 -1.49
CA ILE A 172 -12.34 -13.16 -0.05
C ILE A 172 -11.13 -13.82 0.62
N GLY A 173 -10.28 -13.00 1.25
CA GLY A 173 -9.11 -13.43 2.03
C GLY A 173 -7.98 -14.11 1.24
N LYS A 174 -8.03 -14.10 -0.10
CA LYS A 174 -7.03 -14.77 -0.95
C LYS A 174 -6.18 -13.78 -1.70
N ARG A 175 -4.93 -14.16 -1.97
CA ARG A 175 -4.10 -13.48 -2.98
C ARG A 175 -4.55 -13.90 -4.35
N SER A 176 -4.99 -12.94 -5.14
CA SER A 176 -5.55 -13.19 -6.46
C SER A 176 -4.55 -12.91 -7.57
N LYS A 177 -4.49 -13.83 -8.53
CA LYS A 177 -3.78 -13.62 -9.79
C LYS A 177 -4.50 -12.65 -10.73
N ASN A 178 -5.76 -12.30 -10.43
CA ASN A 178 -6.58 -11.40 -11.25
C ASN A 178 -6.40 -9.93 -10.88
N TRP A 179 -5.86 -9.65 -9.69
CA TRP A 179 -5.58 -8.30 -9.21
C TRP A 179 -4.08 -8.15 -9.01
N ILE A 180 -3.42 -7.49 -9.95
CA ILE A 180 -1.96 -7.46 -10.06
C ILE A 180 -1.49 -6.04 -9.79
N LYS A 181 -0.62 -5.86 -8.80
CA LYS A 181 0.03 -4.58 -8.56
C LYS A 181 1.33 -4.44 -9.35
N VAL A 182 1.53 -3.25 -9.89
CA VAL A 182 2.79 -2.78 -10.46
C VAL A 182 3.22 -1.58 -9.61
N ILE A 183 4.42 -1.65 -9.02
CA ILE A 183 4.88 -0.62 -8.08
C ILE A 183 5.95 0.23 -8.75
N ASN A 184 5.82 1.55 -8.63
CA ASN A 184 6.86 2.49 -8.99
C ASN A 184 7.95 2.45 -7.93
N TYR A 185 9.12 1.92 -8.30
CA TYR A 185 10.28 1.84 -7.42
C TYR A 185 11.37 2.77 -7.89
N ASP A 186 11.96 3.51 -6.95
CA ASP A 186 13.24 4.14 -7.12
C ASP A 186 14.38 3.20 -6.70
N PHE A 187 15.56 3.44 -7.26
CA PHE A 187 16.75 2.66 -6.98
C PHE A 187 17.86 3.57 -6.49
N THR A 188 18.50 3.17 -5.41
CA THR A 188 19.54 3.98 -4.79
C THR A 188 20.69 3.08 -4.36
N GLU A 189 21.91 3.58 -4.59
CA GLU A 189 23.11 2.97 -4.03
C GLU A 189 23.31 3.45 -2.59
N VAL A 190 23.49 2.50 -1.69
CA VAL A 190 23.67 2.75 -0.26
C VAL A 190 24.78 1.87 0.27
N LEU A 191 25.21 2.18 1.48
CA LEU A 191 26.15 1.38 2.25
C LEU A 191 25.40 0.67 3.37
N ILE A 192 25.62 -0.63 3.52
CA ILE A 192 25.27 -1.36 4.75
C ILE A 192 26.38 -1.10 5.76
N ILE A 193 26.06 -0.41 6.85
CA ILE A 193 27.00 -0.03 7.91
C ILE A 193 26.84 -0.85 9.20
N GLY A 194 25.80 -1.68 9.25
CA GLY A 194 25.53 -2.55 10.41
C GLY A 194 24.19 -3.25 10.32
N TYR A 195 23.82 -3.96 11.37
CA TYR A 195 22.51 -4.60 11.50
C TYR A 195 22.10 -4.81 12.97
N THR A 196 20.80 -5.01 13.22
CA THR A 196 20.25 -5.33 14.55
C THR A 196 20.44 -6.80 14.90
N ARG A 197 20.68 -7.13 16.18
CA ARG A 197 20.89 -8.54 16.60
C ARG A 197 19.61 -9.39 16.61
N LYS A 198 18.50 -8.82 17.10
CA LYS A 198 17.28 -9.60 17.42
C LYS A 198 16.44 -9.93 16.19
N ASP A 199 16.23 -8.95 15.31
CA ASP A 199 15.31 -9.02 14.18
C ASP A 199 15.99 -8.82 12.80
N ILE A 200 17.34 -8.82 12.78
CA ILE A 200 18.21 -8.63 11.60
C ILE A 200 17.64 -7.62 10.60
N LYS A 201 17.76 -6.35 10.95
CA LYS A 201 17.50 -5.20 10.08
C LYS A 201 18.81 -4.53 9.76
N PHE A 202 19.07 -4.27 8.48
CA PHE A 202 20.32 -3.67 8.01
C PHE A 202 20.27 -2.15 8.11
N LEU A 203 21.27 -1.56 8.75
CA LEU A 203 21.46 -0.11 8.83
C LEU A 203 22.04 0.39 7.51
N LEU A 204 21.37 1.35 6.88
CA LEU A 204 21.78 1.93 5.61
C LEU A 204 22.30 3.36 5.81
N SER A 205 23.37 3.71 5.09
CA SER A 205 23.81 5.10 4.90
C SER A 205 23.96 5.43 3.41
N TYR A 206 23.86 6.71 3.09
CA TYR A 206 24.36 7.25 1.84
C TYR A 206 25.90 7.29 1.85
N GLN A 207 26.50 7.59 0.70
CA GLN A 207 27.96 7.63 0.52
C GLN A 207 28.64 8.75 1.33
N ASP A 208 27.91 9.82 1.63
CA ASP A 208 28.36 10.96 2.45
C ASP A 208 28.27 10.68 3.97
N GLY A 209 27.83 9.49 4.36
CA GLY A 209 27.63 9.09 5.76
C GLY A 209 26.26 9.44 6.33
N THR A 210 25.40 10.14 5.59
CA THR A 210 24.04 10.47 6.02
C THR A 210 23.21 9.18 6.17
N PRO A 211 22.43 8.99 7.26
CA PRO A 211 21.59 7.80 7.42
C PRO A 211 20.50 7.68 6.33
N ALA A 212 20.45 6.54 5.65
CA ALA A 212 19.47 6.24 4.61
C ALA A 212 18.27 5.40 5.13
N GLY A 213 18.28 5.01 6.40
CA GLY A 213 17.20 4.24 7.03
C GLY A 213 17.60 2.79 7.32
N MET A 214 16.60 1.89 7.38
CA MET A 214 16.81 0.48 7.67
C MET A 214 16.13 -0.40 6.62
N MET A 215 16.81 -1.47 6.22
CA MET A 215 16.28 -2.50 5.34
C MET A 215 15.96 -3.76 6.12
N GLU A 216 14.67 -4.12 6.16
CA GLU A 216 14.19 -5.32 6.86
C GLU A 216 14.28 -6.58 5.99
N PHE A 217 14.17 -6.43 4.67
CA PHE A 217 14.16 -7.58 3.75
C PHE A 217 15.40 -7.61 2.85
N MET A 218 16.19 -8.66 3.06
CA MET A 218 17.21 -9.15 2.13
C MET A 218 16.97 -10.66 1.87
N PRO A 219 17.11 -11.17 0.64
CA PRO A 219 17.01 -12.61 0.37
C PRO A 219 18.01 -13.42 1.20
N LYS A 220 17.64 -14.63 1.62
CA LYS A 220 18.48 -15.48 2.50
C LYS A 220 19.87 -15.73 1.90
N SER A 221 19.95 -16.00 0.60
CA SER A 221 21.22 -16.20 -0.11
C SER A 221 22.14 -14.98 0.00
N GLU A 222 21.58 -13.79 -0.15
CA GLU A 222 22.33 -12.54 -0.11
C GLU A 222 22.74 -12.20 1.32
N ARG A 223 21.93 -12.53 2.34
CA ARG A 223 22.35 -12.43 3.74
C ARG A 223 23.55 -13.30 4.04
N HIS A 224 23.58 -14.53 3.54
CA HIS A 224 24.76 -15.40 3.73
C HIS A 224 26.00 -14.80 3.08
N LYS A 225 25.89 -14.25 1.86
CA LYS A 225 26.99 -13.54 1.21
C LYS A 225 27.46 -12.35 2.05
N PHE A 226 26.53 -11.50 2.51
CA PHE A 226 26.84 -10.40 3.42
C PHE A 226 27.61 -10.87 4.66
N HIS A 227 27.16 -11.95 5.31
CA HIS A 227 27.85 -12.50 6.47
C HIS A 227 29.26 -13.03 6.16
N SER A 228 29.51 -13.54 4.95
CA SER A 228 30.84 -13.99 4.53
C SER A 228 31.79 -12.84 4.16
N MET A 229 31.26 -11.71 3.67
CA MET A 229 32.08 -10.58 3.20
C MET A 229 32.25 -9.46 4.24
N LYS A 230 31.34 -9.37 5.23
CA LYS A 230 31.38 -8.30 6.23
C LYS A 230 32.67 -8.34 7.04
N LYS A 231 33.21 -7.17 7.35
CA LYS A 231 34.29 -7.01 8.33
C LYS A 231 33.72 -6.31 9.55
N LEU A 232 33.90 -6.91 10.72
CA LEU A 232 33.38 -6.36 11.96
C LEU A 232 34.15 -5.09 12.33
N LYS A 233 33.43 -4.03 12.70
CA LYS A 233 34.01 -2.76 13.18
C LYS A 233 33.83 -2.60 14.69
N SER A 234 32.59 -2.73 15.18
CA SER A 234 32.26 -2.69 16.60
C SER A 234 30.91 -3.33 16.85
N GLU A 235 30.59 -3.65 18.11
CA GLU A 235 29.28 -4.18 18.49
C GLU A 235 28.79 -3.54 19.79
N THR A 236 27.47 -3.45 19.92
CA THR A 236 26.77 -3.13 21.17
C THR A 236 25.84 -4.28 21.52
N GLU A 237 25.05 -4.13 22.58
CA GLU A 237 24.01 -5.09 22.95
C GLU A 237 23.00 -5.30 21.81
N ASP A 238 22.58 -4.23 21.13
CA ASP A 238 21.52 -4.30 20.12
C ASP A 238 22.03 -4.28 18.66
N PHE A 239 23.24 -3.76 18.42
CA PHE A 239 23.75 -3.51 17.07
C PHE A 239 25.10 -4.15 16.80
N VAL A 240 25.30 -4.55 15.55
CA VAL A 240 26.60 -4.94 15.00
C VAL A 240 26.97 -3.95 13.91
N PHE A 241 28.07 -3.23 14.06
CA PHE A 241 28.59 -2.30 13.07
C PHE A 241 29.68 -2.97 12.24
N VAL A 242 29.64 -2.75 10.94
CA VAL A 242 30.57 -3.36 9.98
C VAL A 242 31.28 -2.27 9.18
N GLU A 243 32.41 -2.63 8.58
CA GLU A 243 32.98 -1.82 7.51
C GLU A 243 31.94 -1.66 6.38
N PRO A 244 31.75 -0.45 5.82
CA PRO A 244 30.69 -0.18 4.86
C PRO A 244 30.71 -1.14 3.65
N VAL A 245 29.56 -1.75 3.37
CA VAL A 245 29.38 -2.63 2.20
C VAL A 245 28.39 -2.00 1.22
N SER A 246 28.85 -1.71 0.00
CA SER A 246 28.00 -1.10 -1.03
C SER A 246 26.98 -2.10 -1.60
N CYS A 247 25.73 -1.66 -1.73
CA CYS A 247 24.70 -2.38 -2.44
C CYS A 247 23.71 -1.43 -3.10
N LYS A 248 22.96 -1.97 -4.06
CA LYS A 248 21.81 -1.32 -4.67
C LYS A 248 20.54 -1.80 -3.98
N VAL A 249 19.70 -0.85 -3.58
CA VAL A 249 18.37 -1.13 -3.04
C VAL A 249 17.30 -0.51 -3.93
N LYS A 250 16.13 -1.16 -3.97
CA LYS A 250 14.90 -0.54 -4.45
C LYS A 250 14.10 -0.03 -3.26
N HIS A 251 13.41 1.08 -3.42
CA HIS A 251 12.55 1.67 -2.40
C HIS A 251 11.36 2.35 -3.09
N ARG A 252 10.32 2.70 -2.33
CA ARG A 252 9.16 3.39 -2.93
C ARG A 252 9.53 4.84 -3.24
N PHE A 253 9.65 5.63 -2.18
CA PHE A 253 10.03 7.05 -2.21
C PHE A 253 10.85 7.36 -0.95
N MET A 254 11.41 8.56 -0.89
CA MET A 254 12.01 9.08 0.33
C MET A 254 10.94 9.53 1.34
N THR A 255 11.26 9.42 2.62
CA THR A 255 10.50 10.04 3.71
C THR A 255 10.73 11.54 3.75
N LYS A 256 9.92 12.28 4.52
CA LYS A 256 10.13 13.73 4.74
C LYS A 256 11.50 14.06 5.34
N HIS A 257 12.12 13.09 6.00
CA HIS A 257 13.45 13.19 6.60
C HIS A 257 14.57 12.62 5.71
N GLY A 258 14.30 12.37 4.43
CA GLY A 258 15.30 11.91 3.47
C GLY A 258 15.76 10.45 3.64
N LYS A 259 15.02 9.62 4.38
CA LYS A 259 15.30 8.18 4.51
C LYS A 259 14.59 7.40 3.41
N LEU A 260 15.12 6.25 3.02
CA LEU A 260 14.47 5.37 2.05
C LEU A 260 13.26 4.68 2.69
N ARG A 261 12.10 4.72 2.02
CA ARG A 261 10.88 4.06 2.52
C ARG A 261 10.76 2.64 1.98
N LEU A 262 10.69 1.68 2.90
CA LEU A 262 10.63 0.24 2.61
C LEU A 262 11.75 -0.24 1.66
N PRO A 263 13.03 0.08 1.93
CA PRO A 263 14.12 -0.34 1.08
C PRO A 263 14.25 -1.87 1.09
N SER A 264 14.61 -2.42 -0.07
CA SER A 264 14.79 -3.85 -0.27
C SER A 264 15.98 -4.12 -1.19
N PHE A 265 16.77 -5.12 -0.83
CA PHE A 265 18.00 -5.47 -1.55
C PHE A 265 17.72 -5.83 -3.02
N VAL A 266 18.57 -5.33 -3.92
CA VAL A 266 18.54 -5.65 -5.36
C VAL A 266 19.80 -6.40 -5.76
N SER A 267 20.97 -5.81 -5.54
CA SER A 267 22.25 -6.40 -5.93
C SER A 267 23.40 -5.85 -5.10
N TRP A 268 24.48 -6.61 -4.99
CA TRP A 268 25.77 -6.08 -4.56
C TRP A 268 26.33 -5.21 -5.68
N ARG A 269 27.20 -4.27 -5.32
CA ARG A 269 28.03 -3.58 -6.29
C ARG A 269 29.25 -4.46 -6.59
N GLU A 270 29.58 -4.59 -7.86
CA GLU A 270 30.87 -5.16 -8.31
C GLU A 270 32.03 -4.21 -7.98
#